data_AF-A0A3E1DDE1-F1
#
_entry.id   AF-A0A3E1DDE1-F1
#
_cell.length_a   1.000
_cell.length_b   1.000
_cell.length_c   1.000
_cell.angle_alpha   90.00
_cell.angle_beta   90.00
_cell.angle_gamma   90.00
#
_symmetry.space_group_name_H-M   'P 1'
#
loop_
_entity.id
_entity.type
_entity.pdbx_description
1 polymer ?
#
loop_
_entity_poly.entity_id
_entity_poly.type
_entity_poly.pdbx_seq_one_letter_code
_entity_poly.pdbx_strand_id
1 'polypeptide(L)'
;MIKGAMNRSSVGTLVERITLMEVLARMPDGTAQSALDGFSEALNAIPPELRNTFTYDQGREMSNHVQLSERTGVAVYFGDPHSPWQRGLNENTNGLLRQYLSKGTNLSVYTQEQLDEIAWSLNTRPRKSLGFRSPVEVFSELLHNTELAKKSH
;
A
#
# COMPACT_ATOMS: atom_id res chain seq x y z
N MET A 1 -2.11 -5.41 5.22
CA MET A 1 -3.53 -5.10 5.47
C MET A 1 -3.78 -5.00 6.96
N ILE A 2 -4.59 -4.05 7.38
CA ILE A 2 -4.98 -3.84 8.76
C ILE A 2 -6.44 -4.26 8.92
N LYS A 3 -6.68 -5.22 9.82
CA LYS A 3 -8.03 -5.71 10.12
C LYS A 3 -8.67 -4.92 11.26
N GLY A 4 -9.94 -4.59 11.06
CA GLY A 4 -10.84 -4.00 12.05
C GLY A 4 -11.52 -5.05 12.92
N ALA A 5 -12.45 -4.60 13.76
CA ALA A 5 -13.21 -5.42 14.70
C ALA A 5 -13.84 -6.63 14.00
N MET A 6 -13.61 -7.83 14.55
CA MET A 6 -14.20 -9.09 14.05
C MET A 6 -13.96 -9.37 12.56
N ASN A 7 -12.90 -8.80 11.97
CA ASN A 7 -12.60 -8.86 10.52
C ASN A 7 -13.74 -8.32 9.63
N ARG A 8 -14.59 -7.43 10.16
CA ARG A 8 -15.74 -6.86 9.43
C ARG A 8 -15.40 -5.67 8.54
N SER A 9 -14.19 -5.11 8.67
CA SER A 9 -13.67 -4.04 7.82
C SER A 9 -12.15 -4.14 7.75
N SER A 10 -11.56 -3.55 6.72
CA SER A 10 -10.11 -3.51 6.56
C SER A 10 -9.61 -2.19 5.99
N VAL A 11 -8.32 -1.95 6.18
CA VAL A 11 -7.56 -0.99 5.40
C VAL A 11 -6.45 -1.74 4.69
N GLY A 12 -6.44 -1.69 3.36
CA GLY A 12 -5.33 -2.14 2.54
C GLY A 12 -4.11 -1.26 2.80
N THR A 13 -2.93 -1.87 2.86
CA THR A 13 -1.66 -1.18 3.11
C THR A 13 -0.73 -1.54 1.97
N LEU A 14 -0.29 -0.55 1.20
CA LEU A 14 0.63 -0.70 0.08
C LEU A 14 1.91 0.05 0.42
N VAL A 15 3.01 -0.68 0.57
CA VAL A 15 4.33 -0.08 0.79
C VAL A 15 5.17 -0.26 -0.48
N GLU A 16 5.63 0.85 -1.08
CA GLU A 16 6.65 0.80 -2.12
C GLU A 16 8.01 0.49 -1.48
N ARG A 17 8.73 -0.53 -1.99
CA ARG A 17 9.87 -1.12 -1.27
C ARG A 17 11.13 -0.27 -1.26
N ILE A 18 11.32 0.61 -2.25
CA ILE A 18 12.54 1.42 -2.39
C ILE A 18 12.42 2.69 -1.56
N THR A 19 11.34 3.42 -1.76
CA THR A 19 11.03 4.73 -1.18
C THR A 19 10.32 4.62 0.16
N LEU A 20 9.75 3.46 0.48
CA LEU A 20 8.90 3.24 1.65
C LEU A 20 7.62 4.09 1.66
N MET A 21 7.17 4.55 0.49
CA MET A 21 5.90 5.25 0.35
C MET A 21 4.74 4.33 0.70
N GLU A 22 3.92 4.77 1.65
CA GLU A 22 2.70 4.09 2.08
C GLU A 22 1.50 4.66 1.35
N VAL A 23 0.64 3.79 0.83
CA VAL A 23 -0.69 4.13 0.33
C VAL A 23 -1.72 3.25 1.05
N LEU A 24 -2.73 3.88 1.61
CA LEU A 24 -3.82 3.19 2.32
C LEU A 24 -5.03 3.09 1.42
N ALA A 25 -5.63 1.90 1.37
CA ALA A 25 -6.81 1.62 0.57
C ALA A 25 -8.01 1.34 1.49
N ARG A 26 -9.08 2.13 1.38
CA ARG A 26 -10.30 1.90 2.15
C ARG A 26 -11.00 0.61 1.71
N MET A 27 -11.35 -0.24 2.68
CA MET A 27 -12.17 -1.45 2.43
C MET A 27 -13.28 -1.52 3.48
N PRO A 28 -14.52 -1.08 3.13
CA PRO A 28 -15.59 -0.93 4.09
C PRO A 28 -16.00 -2.27 4.73
N ASP A 29 -15.74 -3.38 4.05
CA ASP A 29 -15.95 -4.74 4.53
C ASP A 29 -14.76 -5.68 4.22
N GLY A 30 -14.87 -6.93 4.67
CA GLY A 30 -13.87 -7.99 4.45
C GLY A 30 -14.10 -8.81 3.17
N THR A 31 -14.81 -8.28 2.18
CA THR A 31 -15.07 -9.02 0.92
C THR A 31 -13.91 -8.90 -0.06
N ALA A 32 -13.77 -9.89 -0.94
CA ALA A 32 -12.81 -9.83 -2.05
C ALA A 32 -13.13 -8.69 -3.05
N GLN A 33 -14.40 -8.27 -3.14
CA GLN A 33 -14.80 -7.15 -3.98
C GLN A 33 -14.30 -5.82 -3.41
N SER A 34 -14.51 -5.57 -2.11
CA SER A 34 -13.95 -4.39 -1.44
C SER A 34 -12.43 -4.34 -1.54
N ALA A 35 -11.74 -5.48 -1.42
CA ALA A 35 -10.30 -5.55 -1.59
C ALA A 35 -9.88 -5.21 -3.04
N LEU A 36 -10.56 -5.77 -4.03
CA LEU A 36 -10.32 -5.47 -5.44
C LEU A 36 -10.49 -3.99 -5.75
N ASP A 37 -11.61 -3.38 -5.33
CA ASP A 37 -11.93 -1.99 -5.61
C ASP A 37 -10.94 -1.05 -4.92
N GLY A 38 -10.71 -1.24 -3.62
CA GLY A 38 -9.77 -0.40 -2.86
C GLY A 38 -8.34 -0.48 -3.38
N PHE A 39 -7.83 -1.68 -3.69
CA PHE A 39 -6.49 -1.79 -4.28
C PHE A 39 -6.42 -1.27 -5.71
N SER A 40 -7.46 -1.44 -6.51
CA SER A 40 -7.49 -0.89 -7.87
C SER A 40 -7.37 0.62 -7.85
N GLU A 41 -8.14 1.29 -6.99
CA GLU A 41 -8.11 2.75 -6.82
C GLU A 41 -6.73 3.22 -6.35
N ALA A 42 -6.22 2.64 -5.25
CA ALA A 42 -4.91 3.00 -4.71
C ALA A 42 -3.76 2.78 -5.70
N LEU A 43 -3.77 1.67 -6.44
CA LEU A 43 -2.78 1.40 -7.47
C LEU A 43 -2.95 2.31 -8.68
N ASN A 44 -4.16 2.69 -9.09
CA ASN A 44 -4.40 3.62 -10.19
C ASN A 44 -4.00 5.07 -9.87
N ALA A 45 -3.88 5.43 -8.59
CA ALA A 45 -3.32 6.71 -8.17
C ALA A 45 -1.80 6.80 -8.33
N ILE A 46 -1.10 5.65 -8.47
CA ILE A 46 0.35 5.60 -8.69
C ILE A 46 0.63 5.68 -10.19
N PRO A 47 1.57 6.53 -10.65
CA PRO A 47 1.98 6.57 -12.05
C PRO A 47 2.34 5.18 -12.57
N PRO A 48 1.89 4.78 -13.78
CA PRO A 48 2.12 3.45 -14.33
C PRO A 48 3.59 3.01 -14.32
N GLU A 49 4.51 3.96 -14.47
CA GLU A 49 5.96 3.75 -14.46
C GLU A 49 6.50 3.19 -13.15
N LEU A 50 5.86 3.57 -12.04
CA LEU A 50 6.25 3.17 -10.69
C LEU A 50 5.43 1.98 -10.20
N ARG A 51 4.41 1.56 -10.97
CA ARG A 51 3.49 0.48 -10.64
C ARG A 51 3.83 -0.81 -11.40
N ASN A 52 4.95 -1.42 -11.03
CA ASN A 52 5.44 -2.61 -11.73
C ASN A 52 4.90 -3.92 -11.14
N THR A 53 5.03 -4.11 -9.82
CA THR A 53 4.70 -5.38 -9.17
C THR A 53 4.00 -5.16 -7.84
N PHE A 54 3.01 -6.00 -7.53
CA PHE A 54 2.30 -6.01 -6.26
C PHE A 54 2.47 -7.38 -5.60
N THR A 55 3.06 -7.43 -4.40
CA THR A 55 3.17 -8.69 -3.63
C THR A 55 2.14 -8.71 -2.51
N TYR A 56 1.44 -9.84 -2.37
CA TYR A 56 0.35 -9.98 -1.40
C TYR A 56 0.30 -11.36 -0.72
N ASP A 57 -0.30 -11.44 0.47
CA ASP A 57 -0.50 -12.71 1.19
C ASP A 57 -1.70 -13.49 0.62
N GLN A 58 -1.69 -14.84 0.63
CA GLN A 58 -2.75 -15.67 0.02
C GLN A 58 -4.10 -15.69 0.79
N GLY A 59 -4.59 -14.54 1.25
CA GLY A 59 -5.89 -14.41 1.90
C GLY A 59 -7.06 -14.62 0.93
N ARG A 60 -8.23 -15.04 1.45
CA ARG A 60 -9.46 -15.25 0.66
C ARG A 60 -9.93 -13.99 -0.10
N GLU A 61 -9.56 -12.83 0.41
CA GLU A 61 -9.82 -11.52 -0.20
C GLU A 61 -9.09 -11.32 -1.54
N MET A 62 -8.12 -12.18 -1.87
CA MET A 62 -7.40 -12.17 -3.15
C MET A 62 -7.92 -13.14 -4.20
N SER A 63 -9.13 -13.68 -4.00
CA SER A 63 -9.80 -14.46 -5.04
C SER A 63 -9.92 -13.69 -6.37
N ASN A 64 -9.92 -12.36 -6.33
CA ASN A 64 -10.02 -11.49 -7.50
C ASN A 64 -8.67 -10.93 -8.02
N HIS A 65 -7.52 -11.53 -7.69
CA HIS A 65 -6.20 -11.02 -8.12
C HIS A 65 -6.03 -10.90 -9.64
N VAL A 66 -6.64 -11.78 -10.43
CA VAL A 66 -6.62 -11.69 -11.91
C VAL A 66 -7.28 -10.39 -12.37
N GLN A 67 -8.45 -10.06 -11.84
CA GLN A 67 -9.16 -8.82 -12.15
C GLN A 67 -8.37 -7.60 -11.67
N LEU A 68 -7.64 -7.70 -10.56
CA LEU A 68 -6.78 -6.62 -10.08
C LEU A 68 -5.66 -6.33 -11.10
N SER A 69 -5.01 -7.37 -11.62
CA SER A 69 -4.01 -7.24 -12.70
C SER A 69 -4.63 -6.64 -13.96
N GLU A 70 -5.83 -7.03 -14.36
CA GLU A 70 -6.51 -6.47 -15.54
C GLU A 70 -6.83 -4.98 -15.38
N ARG A 71 -7.31 -4.56 -14.20
CA ARG A 71 -7.71 -3.17 -13.91
C ARG A 71 -6.54 -2.21 -13.78
N THR A 72 -5.37 -2.72 -13.43
CA THR A 72 -4.21 -1.89 -13.06
C THR A 72 -2.97 -2.20 -13.90
N GLY A 73 -2.96 -3.24 -14.72
CA GLY A 73 -1.74 -3.68 -15.42
C GLY A 73 -0.59 -4.10 -14.49
N VAL A 74 -0.80 -4.16 -13.16
CA VAL A 74 0.25 -4.58 -12.22
C VAL A 74 0.39 -6.10 -12.26
N ALA A 75 1.62 -6.59 -12.24
CA ALA A 75 1.87 -8.01 -12.02
C ALA A 75 1.65 -8.33 -10.53
N VAL A 76 0.66 -9.18 -10.23
CA VAL A 76 0.37 -9.62 -8.86
C VAL A 76 1.14 -10.90 -8.56
N TYR A 77 1.92 -10.89 -7.49
CA TYR A 77 2.65 -12.04 -6.97
C TYR A 77 2.16 -12.38 -5.57
N PHE A 78 2.04 -13.67 -5.27
CA PHE A 78 1.77 -14.11 -3.92
C PHE A 78 3.07 -14.29 -3.15
N GLY A 79 3.13 -13.78 -1.93
CA GLY A 79 4.30 -13.91 -1.07
C GLY A 79 4.66 -15.37 -0.86
N ASP A 80 5.92 -15.72 -1.12
CA ASP A 80 6.46 -17.02 -0.74
C ASP A 80 6.48 -17.10 0.80
N PRO A 81 6.04 -18.21 1.42
CA PRO A 81 6.25 -18.46 2.85
C PRO A 81 7.67 -18.13 3.35
N HIS A 82 8.67 -18.19 2.47
CA HIS A 82 10.09 -17.96 2.72
C HIS A 82 10.59 -16.53 2.38
N SER A 83 9.72 -15.53 2.29
CA SER A 83 10.12 -14.11 2.19
C SER A 83 9.93 -13.30 3.49
N PRO A 84 10.64 -13.61 4.62
CA PRO A 84 10.51 -12.91 5.89
C PRO A 84 10.76 -11.40 5.81
N TRP A 85 11.63 -10.94 4.90
CA TRP A 85 11.95 -9.51 4.78
C TRP A 85 10.76 -8.66 4.31
N GLN A 86 9.88 -9.23 3.46
CA GLN A 86 8.63 -8.56 3.06
C GLN A 86 7.65 -8.46 4.22
N ARG A 87 7.60 -9.50 5.08
CA ARG A 87 6.82 -9.45 6.33
C ARG A 87 7.36 -8.40 7.29
N GLY A 88 8.67 -8.34 7.48
CA GLY A 88 9.30 -7.37 8.40
C GLY A 88 9.01 -5.91 8.03
N LEU A 89 9.00 -5.57 6.72
CA LEU A 89 8.61 -4.24 6.26
C LEU A 89 7.13 -3.94 6.57
N ASN A 90 6.25 -4.87 6.20
CA ASN A 90 4.81 -4.72 6.45
C ASN A 90 4.48 -4.66 7.94
N GLU A 91 5.15 -5.45 8.79
CA GLU A 91 4.97 -5.46 10.24
C GLU A 91 5.39 -4.12 10.87
N ASN A 92 6.51 -3.54 10.43
CA ASN A 92 6.95 -2.23 10.88
C ASN A 92 5.93 -1.14 10.50
N THR A 93 5.55 -1.08 9.22
CA THR A 93 4.59 -0.08 8.75
C THR A 93 3.23 -0.24 9.41
N ASN A 94 2.73 -1.48 9.54
CA ASN A 94 1.49 -1.76 10.27
C ASN A 94 1.60 -1.31 11.74
N GLY A 95 2.74 -1.51 12.39
CA GLY A 95 2.99 -1.04 13.76
C GLY A 95 2.85 0.47 13.90
N LEU A 96 3.35 1.25 12.94
CA LEU A 96 3.18 2.70 12.90
C LEU A 96 1.73 3.11 12.65
N LEU A 97 1.06 2.45 11.71
CA LEU A 97 -0.34 2.71 11.39
C LEU A 97 -1.27 2.41 12.57
N ARG A 98 -0.91 1.52 13.49
CA ARG A 98 -1.69 1.26 14.72
C ARG A 98 -1.76 2.45 15.67
N GLN A 99 -0.92 3.48 15.51
CA GLN A 99 -1.07 4.75 16.23
C GLN A 99 -2.33 5.51 15.81
N TYR A 100 -2.84 5.24 14.60
CA TYR A 100 -4.01 5.87 14.00
C TYR A 100 -5.21 4.92 13.91
N LEU A 101 -4.94 3.66 13.55
CA LEU A 101 -5.92 2.62 13.25
C LEU A 101 -5.92 1.58 14.37
N SER A 102 -6.47 1.97 15.51
CA SER A 102 -6.53 1.18 16.74
C SER A 102 -7.03 -0.25 16.51
N LYS A 103 -6.43 -1.22 17.20
CA LYS A 103 -6.82 -2.63 17.05
C LYS A 103 -8.23 -2.85 17.59
N GLY A 104 -9.02 -3.66 16.88
CA GLY A 104 -10.35 -4.05 17.33
C GLY A 104 -11.42 -2.96 17.19
N THR A 105 -11.13 -1.85 16.51
CA THR A 105 -12.12 -0.83 16.18
C THR A 105 -12.75 -1.08 14.82
N ASN A 106 -13.92 -0.49 14.57
CA ASN A 106 -14.48 -0.49 13.24
C ASN A 106 -13.68 0.48 12.35
N LEU A 107 -13.03 -0.04 11.30
CA LEU A 107 -12.26 0.76 10.36
C LEU A 107 -13.11 1.34 9.22
N SER A 108 -14.37 0.91 9.06
CA SER A 108 -15.25 1.44 8.00
C SER A 108 -15.63 2.91 8.21
N VAL A 109 -15.39 3.42 9.43
CA VAL A 109 -15.66 4.82 9.83
C VAL A 109 -14.69 5.80 9.19
N TYR A 110 -13.52 5.34 8.76
CA TYR A 110 -12.54 6.19 8.09
C TYR A 110 -12.96 6.39 6.63
N THR A 111 -12.92 7.65 6.17
CA THR A 111 -13.03 7.98 4.74
C THR A 111 -11.68 7.79 4.05
N GLN A 112 -11.65 7.78 2.72
CA GLN A 112 -10.38 7.65 1.99
C GLN A 112 -9.48 8.85 2.27
N GLU A 113 -10.04 10.05 2.37
CA GLU A 113 -9.30 11.29 2.66
C GLU A 113 -8.61 11.23 4.03
N GLN A 114 -9.30 10.69 5.05
CA GLN A 114 -8.69 10.50 6.37
C GLN A 114 -7.55 9.48 6.35
N LEU A 115 -7.66 8.44 5.52
CA LEU A 115 -6.57 7.48 5.33
C LEU A 115 -5.40 8.13 4.60
N ASP A 116 -5.66 8.99 3.62
CA ASP A 116 -4.63 9.73 2.89
C ASP A 116 -3.88 10.69 3.82
N GLU A 117 -4.56 11.36 4.75
CA GLU A 117 -3.94 12.20 5.79
C GLU A 117 -3.01 11.38 6.71
N ILE A 118 -3.44 10.18 7.10
CA ILE A 118 -2.63 9.25 7.91
C ILE A 118 -1.38 8.83 7.12
N ALA A 119 -1.56 8.41 5.87
CA ALA A 119 -0.47 8.01 4.99
C ALA A 119 0.51 9.17 4.77
N TRP A 120 0.01 10.38 4.50
CA TRP A 120 0.81 11.60 4.35
C TRP A 120 1.64 11.89 5.60
N SER A 121 1.04 11.74 6.79
CA SER A 121 1.78 11.91 8.04
C SER A 121 2.93 10.92 8.17
N LEU A 122 2.82 9.70 7.65
CA LEU A 122 3.92 8.72 7.65
C LEU A 122 4.93 8.96 6.52
N ASN A 123 4.47 9.42 5.36
CA ASN A 123 5.27 9.64 4.14
C ASN A 123 6.12 10.91 4.20
N THR A 124 5.77 11.85 5.06
CA THR A 124 6.56 13.07 5.32
C THR A 124 7.55 12.92 6.46
N ARG A 125 7.60 11.77 7.14
CA ARG A 125 8.54 11.52 8.23
C ARG A 125 9.90 11.05 7.72
N PRO A 126 11.00 11.72 8.11
CA PRO A 126 12.35 11.21 7.94
C PRO A 126 12.52 9.76 8.42
N ARG A 127 13.16 8.92 7.59
CA ARG A 127 13.49 7.53 7.94
C ARG A 127 15.00 7.35 7.95
N LYS A 128 15.54 6.77 9.03
CA LYS A 128 16.97 6.45 9.11
C LYS A 128 17.43 5.53 7.97
N SER A 129 16.57 4.59 7.54
CA SER A 129 16.82 3.69 6.40
C SER A 129 16.94 4.41 5.06
N LEU A 130 16.40 5.62 4.94
CA LEU A 130 16.48 6.48 3.75
C LEU A 130 17.49 7.62 3.93
N GLY A 131 18.46 7.47 4.83
CA GLY A 131 19.45 8.52 5.11
C GLY A 131 18.82 9.78 5.71
N PHE A 132 17.79 9.62 6.54
CA PHE A 132 17.00 10.70 7.14
C PHE A 132 16.18 11.55 6.16
N ARG A 133 15.97 11.05 4.95
CA ARG A 133 14.95 11.58 4.03
C ARG A 133 13.60 10.93 4.30
N SER A 134 12.55 11.61 3.92
CA SER A 134 11.18 11.12 4.00
C SER A 134 10.82 10.31 2.74
N PRO A 135 9.88 9.35 2.84
CA PRO A 135 9.41 8.60 1.69
C PRO A 135 8.99 9.48 0.51
N VAL A 136 8.29 10.59 0.76
CA VAL A 136 7.82 11.49 -0.30
C VAL A 136 8.97 12.16 -1.05
N GLU A 137 10.06 12.52 -0.36
CA GLU A 137 11.24 13.11 -1.00
C GLU A 137 11.94 12.11 -1.92
N VAL A 138 12.11 10.87 -1.46
CA VAL A 138 12.79 9.83 -2.25
C VAL A 138 11.92 9.42 -3.44
N PHE A 139 10.60 9.32 -3.24
CA PHE A 139 9.65 9.00 -4.31
C PHE A 139 9.60 10.08 -5.39
N SER A 140 9.58 11.36 -4.99
CA SER A 140 9.58 12.48 -5.93
C SER A 140 10.85 12.51 -6.79
N GLU A 141 12.00 12.21 -6.21
CA GLU A 141 13.26 12.09 -6.95
C GLU A 141 13.24 10.90 -7.91
N LEU A 142 12.75 9.74 -7.46
CA LEU A 142 12.64 8.54 -8.31
C LEU A 142 11.73 8.81 -9.51
N LEU A 143 10.59 9.46 -9.29
CA LEU A 143 9.66 9.84 -10.36
C LEU A 143 10.34 10.77 -11.36
N HIS A 144 10.98 11.84 -10.88
CA HIS A 144 11.68 12.81 -11.72
C HIS A 144 12.76 12.14 -12.58
N ASN A 145 13.58 11.27 -11.99
CA ASN A 145 14.63 10.55 -12.71
C ASN A 145 14.06 9.60 -13.77
N THR A 146 12.93 8.96 -13.47
CA THR A 146 12.22 8.06 -14.41
C THR A 146 11.68 8.84 -15.62
N GLU A 147 11.13 10.04 -15.39
CA GLU A 147 10.66 10.91 -16.48
C GLU A 147 11.80 11.44 -17.35
N LEU A 148 12.95 11.79 -16.76
CA LEU A 148 14.14 12.22 -17.51
C LEU A 148 14.71 11.11 -18.39
N ALA A 149 14.76 9.88 -17.87
CA ALA A 149 15.22 8.72 -18.65
C ALA A 149 14.35 8.48 -19.88
N LYS A 150 13.02 8.70 -19.79
CA LYS A 150 12.11 8.59 -20.95
C LYS A 150 12.35 9.65 -22.02
N LYS A 151 12.70 10.89 -21.64
CA LYS A 151 12.96 11.97 -22.62
C LYS A 151 14.28 11.81 -23.38
N SER A 152 15.15 10.93 -22.90
CA SER A 152 16.47 10.67 -23.49
C SER A 152 16.48 9.51 -24.49
N HIS A 153 15.32 8.89 -24.72
CA HIS A 153 15.08 7.82 -25.69
C HIS A 153 14.04 8.27 -26.73
#